data_AF-A0A968KJ04-F1
#
_entry.id   AF-A0A968KJ04-F1
#
_cell.length_a   1.000
_cell.length_b   1.000
_cell.length_c   1.000
_cell.angle_alpha   90.00
_cell.angle_beta   90.00
_cell.angle_gamma   90.00
#
_symmetry.space_group_name_H-M   'P 1'
#
loop_
_entity.id
_entity.type
_entity.pdbx_description
1 polymer ?
#
loop_
_entity_poly.entity_id
_entity_poly.type
_entity_poly.pdbx_seq_one_letter_code
_entity_poly.pdbx_strand_id
1 'polypeptide(L)'
;HLQGAAAHASEAFQLINQYRLPVKPEGFNSYTEETKTFYRWMTRYRKQLDDWQALDPSELLDRVSRRMQQGHIPLPEEIQLYGFDDLSPQLRDWLTFLENHEVPVRFSPFEPQPVEPAAFEEWITQKQATVQKYEDANEEVVQCARWVRSIYKSGETIGIVVPDLENYRGIIEREFKAELAPKSVFPWEEIPLPFNISLGTPLSHEPMVHLALLLLSQASKRIPLLTFSTLINSPFLKCPEKEKPFRRELDWTQRGKSPTHVYLPQILSPEDQERGPVLTGLLKALEKKWMDDTAFRLPSQWARKIANLLKELEWPAGSGTLSSHQYQALESWKSSLDSLATLDRVSGKINRHQAVANLTHIVGETLFQPQTHEEPIQVVGLLESAGMEFDHLWIMGCHADTLPPVPRPNPFLPFLTHQKPCRLPHSTAERELAFTEQTLYRLAHACRQMIFSFPAWKGEAEMVPSPLIAPRLTDPHAIHRDTSFRYQDHPDFAVPLETLTDFSPIPVSDEEKSSIRGGTGIIKHQALCPFQAFAVHRLSSQHREFSDLD
;
A
#
# COMPACT_ATOMS: atom_id res chain seq x y z
N HIS A 1 0.44 13.50 -14.42
CA HIS A 1 0.35 13.41 -15.90
C HIS A 1 1.60 12.80 -16.54
N LEU A 2 2.80 13.38 -16.42
CA LEU A 2 4.02 12.83 -17.05
C LEU A 2 4.36 11.40 -16.59
N GLN A 3 4.22 11.11 -15.30
CA GLN A 3 4.51 9.78 -14.74
C GLN A 3 3.56 8.70 -15.28
N GLY A 4 2.24 8.94 -15.23
CA GLY A 4 1.27 8.01 -15.82
C GLY A 4 1.48 7.79 -17.32
N ALA A 5 1.89 8.83 -18.07
CA ALA A 5 2.25 8.67 -19.48
C ALA A 5 3.51 7.79 -19.66
N ALA A 6 4.52 7.93 -18.81
CA ALA A 6 5.71 7.08 -18.86
C ALA A 6 5.39 5.61 -18.50
N ALA A 7 4.55 5.37 -17.49
CA ALA A 7 4.11 4.04 -17.09
C ALA A 7 3.34 3.34 -18.22
N HIS A 8 2.32 3.97 -18.79
CA HIS A 8 1.59 3.41 -19.94
C HIS A 8 2.48 3.22 -21.17
N ALA A 9 3.47 4.09 -21.41
CA ALA A 9 4.41 3.91 -22.52
C ALA A 9 5.35 2.71 -22.28
N SER A 10 5.81 2.50 -21.04
CA SER A 10 6.60 1.32 -20.66
C SER A 10 5.79 0.03 -20.86
N GLU A 11 4.55 0.02 -20.38
CA GLU A 11 3.61 -1.09 -20.58
C GLU A 11 3.36 -1.35 -22.07
N ALA A 12 3.15 -0.31 -22.88
CA ALA A 12 2.97 -0.45 -24.33
C ALA A 12 4.19 -1.10 -25.01
N PHE A 13 5.41 -0.73 -24.58
CA PHE A 13 6.65 -1.34 -25.09
C PHE A 13 6.74 -2.82 -24.70
N GLN A 14 6.42 -3.15 -23.45
CA GLN A 14 6.36 -4.52 -22.96
C GLN A 14 5.35 -5.36 -23.76
N LEU A 15 4.13 -4.84 -23.97
CA LEU A 15 3.09 -5.51 -24.75
C LEU A 15 3.52 -5.73 -26.21
N ILE A 16 4.24 -4.80 -26.83
CA ILE A 16 4.79 -4.98 -28.18
C ILE A 16 5.69 -6.21 -28.26
N ASN A 17 6.59 -6.36 -27.30
CA ASN A 17 7.55 -7.46 -27.30
C ASN A 17 6.89 -8.79 -26.91
N GLN A 18 6.06 -8.79 -25.85
CA GLN A 18 5.38 -9.98 -25.33
C GLN A 18 4.32 -10.55 -26.28
N TYR A 19 3.60 -9.69 -27.01
CA TYR A 19 2.55 -10.09 -27.95
C TYR A 19 2.96 -10.03 -29.42
N ARG A 20 4.25 -9.88 -29.70
CA ARG A 20 4.81 -9.88 -31.08
C ARG A 20 4.14 -8.87 -32.01
N LEU A 21 3.84 -7.68 -31.49
CA LEU A 21 3.10 -6.67 -32.24
C LEU A 21 3.97 -6.09 -33.38
N PRO A 22 3.41 -5.90 -34.58
CA PRO A 22 4.16 -5.34 -35.71
C PRO A 22 4.53 -3.87 -35.49
N VAL A 23 5.82 -3.54 -35.61
CA VAL A 23 6.35 -2.18 -35.31
C VAL A 23 6.51 -1.33 -36.58
N LYS A 24 5.52 -1.36 -37.47
CA LYS A 24 5.57 -0.61 -38.74
C LYS A 24 5.11 0.85 -38.56
N PRO A 25 5.83 1.86 -39.09
CA PRO A 25 5.47 3.27 -38.94
C PRO A 25 4.02 3.58 -39.34
N GLU A 26 3.53 2.96 -40.41
CA GLU A 26 2.20 3.20 -40.96
C GLU A 26 1.09 2.83 -39.96
N GLY A 27 1.31 1.79 -39.14
CA GLY A 27 0.33 1.33 -38.16
C GLY A 27 0.16 2.25 -36.95
N PHE A 28 1.17 3.06 -36.62
CA PHE A 28 1.13 4.02 -35.50
C PHE A 28 0.83 5.44 -35.99
N ASN A 29 1.34 5.82 -37.16
CA ASN A 29 1.27 7.20 -37.63
C ASN A 29 -0.11 7.63 -38.14
N SER A 30 -1.06 6.71 -38.34
CA SER A 30 -2.39 7.02 -38.86
C SER A 30 -3.50 7.03 -37.81
N TYR A 31 -3.19 6.80 -36.53
CA TYR A 31 -4.21 6.54 -35.50
C TYR A 31 -4.52 7.76 -34.62
N THR A 32 -3.65 8.10 -33.67
CA THR A 32 -3.81 9.23 -32.73
C THR A 32 -2.50 9.97 -32.53
N GLU A 33 -2.53 11.16 -31.91
CA GLU A 33 -1.28 11.89 -31.59
C GLU A 33 -0.46 11.17 -30.51
N GLU A 34 -1.11 10.45 -29.60
CA GLU A 34 -0.47 9.65 -28.55
C GLU A 34 0.31 8.49 -29.17
N THR A 35 -0.30 7.72 -30.08
CA THR A 35 0.35 6.59 -30.77
C THR A 35 1.53 7.04 -31.64
N LYS A 36 1.40 8.16 -32.37
CA LYS A 36 2.51 8.82 -33.09
C LYS A 36 3.66 9.20 -32.15
N THR A 37 3.32 9.80 -31.02
CA THR A 37 4.29 10.28 -30.02
C THR A 37 5.03 9.10 -29.38
N PHE A 38 4.29 8.04 -29.03
CA PHE A 38 4.87 6.81 -28.49
C PHE A 38 5.83 6.15 -29.49
N TYR A 39 5.46 6.07 -30.77
CA TYR A 39 6.36 5.51 -31.78
C TYR A 39 7.72 6.23 -31.82
N ARG A 40 7.72 7.56 -31.71
CA ARG A 40 8.95 8.37 -31.62
C ARG A 40 9.73 8.07 -30.34
N TRP A 41 9.06 7.97 -29.20
CA TRP A 41 9.68 7.65 -27.92
C TRP A 41 10.31 6.26 -27.93
N MET A 42 9.57 5.24 -28.36
CA MET A 42 10.05 3.87 -28.51
C MET A 42 11.28 3.79 -29.42
N THR A 43 11.26 4.48 -30.57
CA THR A 43 12.41 4.49 -31.50
C THR A 43 13.65 5.10 -30.84
N ARG A 44 13.47 6.19 -30.08
CA ARG A 44 14.56 6.83 -29.34
C ARG A 44 15.04 5.93 -28.18
N TYR A 45 14.13 5.26 -27.49
CA TYR A 45 14.44 4.36 -26.39
C TYR A 45 15.26 3.17 -26.86
N ARG A 46 14.86 2.50 -27.95
CA ARG A 46 15.63 1.40 -28.56
C ARG A 46 17.04 1.83 -28.95
N LYS A 47 17.16 2.98 -29.65
CA LYS A 47 18.49 3.54 -29.99
C LYS A 47 19.34 3.78 -28.73
N GLN A 48 18.73 4.29 -27.67
CA GLN A 48 19.43 4.53 -26.41
C GLN A 48 19.88 3.24 -25.72
N LEU A 49 19.06 2.18 -25.76
CA LEU A 49 19.43 0.85 -25.27
C LEU A 49 20.62 0.27 -26.05
N ASP A 50 20.63 0.42 -27.38
CA ASP A 50 21.75 0.00 -28.24
C ASP A 50 23.03 0.75 -27.87
N ASP A 51 22.97 2.07 -27.72
CA ASP A 51 24.11 2.92 -27.32
C ASP A 51 24.65 2.52 -25.93
N TRP A 52 23.78 2.06 -25.03
CA TRP A 52 24.15 1.59 -23.69
C TRP A 52 24.58 0.12 -23.64
N GLN A 53 24.39 -0.63 -24.73
CA GLN A 53 24.46 -2.10 -24.73
C GLN A 53 23.59 -2.72 -23.62
N ALA A 54 22.43 -2.11 -23.38
CA ALA A 54 21.47 -2.53 -22.38
C ALA A 54 20.36 -3.38 -23.01
N LEU A 55 19.57 -4.02 -22.15
CA LEU A 55 18.44 -4.85 -22.55
C LEU A 55 17.21 -4.42 -21.75
N ASP A 56 16.08 -4.27 -22.43
CA ASP A 56 14.81 -4.12 -21.75
C ASP A 56 14.37 -5.46 -21.12
N PRO A 57 13.78 -5.48 -19.91
CA PRO A 57 13.31 -6.72 -19.30
C PRO A 57 12.40 -7.55 -20.20
N SER A 58 11.57 -6.91 -21.02
CA SER A 58 10.67 -7.61 -21.96
C SER A 58 11.38 -8.29 -23.14
N GLU A 59 12.65 -7.97 -23.39
CA GLU A 59 13.49 -8.58 -24.43
C GLU A 59 14.38 -9.71 -23.89
N LEU A 60 14.41 -9.90 -22.56
CA LEU A 60 15.26 -10.88 -21.90
C LEU A 60 15.01 -12.31 -22.39
N LEU A 61 13.74 -12.73 -22.45
CA LEU A 61 13.37 -14.07 -22.86
C LEU A 61 13.83 -14.38 -24.28
N ASP A 62 13.69 -13.43 -25.21
CA ASP A 62 14.16 -13.58 -26.59
C ASP A 62 15.68 -13.67 -26.66
N ARG A 63 16.38 -12.89 -25.85
CA ARG A 63 17.85 -12.89 -25.80
C ARG A 63 18.37 -14.22 -25.26
N VAL A 64 17.75 -14.75 -24.20
CA VAL A 64 18.05 -16.07 -23.62
C VAL A 64 17.78 -17.16 -24.64
N SER A 65 16.62 -17.14 -25.30
CA SER A 65 16.24 -18.10 -26.35
C SER A 65 17.27 -18.15 -27.48
N ARG A 66 17.72 -16.98 -27.98
CA ARG A 66 18.78 -16.93 -29.01
C ARG A 66 20.12 -17.48 -28.52
N ARG A 67 20.46 -17.26 -27.26
CA ARG A 67 21.72 -17.79 -26.67
C ARG A 67 21.65 -19.29 -26.44
N MET A 68 20.48 -19.83 -26.10
CA MET A 68 20.21 -21.28 -26.06
C MET A 68 20.36 -21.90 -27.45
N GLN A 69 19.76 -21.29 -28.49
CA GLN A 69 19.92 -21.73 -29.88
C GLN A 69 21.38 -21.76 -30.35
N GLN A 70 22.19 -20.82 -29.86
CA GLN A 70 23.62 -20.75 -30.17
C GLN A 70 24.48 -21.68 -29.29
N GLY A 71 23.88 -22.46 -28.39
CA GLY A 71 24.59 -23.37 -27.48
C GLY A 71 25.38 -22.69 -26.36
N HIS A 72 25.17 -21.38 -26.12
CA HIS A 72 25.86 -20.66 -25.04
C HIS A 72 25.17 -20.85 -23.68
N ILE A 73 23.87 -21.17 -23.69
CA ILE A 73 23.08 -21.49 -22.49
C ILE A 73 22.55 -22.91 -22.68
N PRO A 74 22.77 -23.82 -21.73
CA PRO A 74 22.25 -25.18 -21.81
C PRO A 74 20.72 -25.17 -21.76
N LEU A 75 20.11 -26.14 -22.45
CA LEU A 75 18.67 -26.39 -22.34
C LEU A 75 18.36 -27.04 -20.98
N PRO A 76 17.24 -26.70 -20.34
CA PRO A 76 16.80 -27.38 -19.12
C PRO A 76 16.36 -28.82 -19.41
N GLU A 77 16.37 -29.68 -18.39
CA GLU A 77 15.89 -31.06 -18.50
C GLU A 77 14.37 -31.17 -18.58
N GLU A 78 13.65 -30.27 -17.89
CA GLU A 78 12.18 -30.21 -17.84
C GLU A 78 11.73 -28.79 -17.46
N ILE A 79 10.55 -28.40 -17.91
CA ILE A 79 9.86 -27.18 -17.46
C ILE A 79 8.47 -27.53 -16.92
N GLN A 80 8.15 -26.97 -15.75
CA GLN A 80 6.84 -27.09 -15.13
C GLN A 80 6.26 -25.69 -14.88
N LEU A 81 5.06 -25.45 -15.40
CA LEU A 81 4.30 -24.21 -15.24
C LEU A 81 3.14 -24.44 -14.26
N TYR A 82 3.11 -23.66 -13.19
CA TYR A 82 2.09 -23.74 -12.14
C TYR A 82 1.19 -22.50 -12.16
N GLY A 83 -0.13 -22.71 -12.27
CA GLY A 83 -1.12 -21.66 -12.02
C GLY A 83 -1.25 -20.57 -13.08
N PHE A 84 -0.75 -20.78 -14.30
CA PHE A 84 -0.91 -19.81 -15.38
C PHE A 84 -2.37 -19.75 -15.85
N ASP A 85 -2.91 -18.54 -16.03
CA ASP A 85 -4.24 -18.29 -16.60
C ASP A 85 -4.17 -17.79 -18.05
N ASP A 86 -3.00 -17.29 -18.47
CA ASP A 86 -2.72 -16.88 -19.84
C ASP A 86 -1.24 -17.09 -20.17
N LEU A 87 -0.95 -17.29 -21.46
CA LEU A 87 0.40 -17.42 -21.98
C LEU A 87 0.60 -16.42 -23.11
N SER A 88 1.50 -15.46 -22.89
CA SER A 88 1.85 -14.49 -23.93
C SER A 88 2.44 -15.21 -25.16
N PRO A 89 2.25 -14.68 -26.38
CA PRO A 89 2.86 -15.23 -27.58
C PRO A 89 4.37 -15.42 -27.47
N GLN A 90 5.09 -14.48 -26.83
CA GLN A 90 6.52 -14.61 -26.56
C GLN A 90 6.86 -15.84 -25.70
N LEU A 91 6.09 -16.10 -24.65
CA LEU A 91 6.29 -17.28 -23.81
C LEU A 91 5.98 -18.57 -24.58
N ARG A 92 4.88 -18.58 -25.36
CA ARG A 92 4.53 -19.71 -26.23
C ARG A 92 5.62 -20.03 -27.24
N ASP A 93 6.19 -19.02 -27.91
CA ASP A 93 7.30 -19.21 -28.86
C ASP A 93 8.49 -19.91 -28.20
N TRP A 94 8.80 -19.54 -26.95
CA TRP A 94 9.89 -20.16 -26.19
C TRP A 94 9.57 -21.58 -25.75
N LEU A 95 8.36 -21.84 -25.27
CA LEU A 95 7.92 -23.20 -24.91
C LEU A 95 7.94 -24.11 -26.14
N THR A 96 7.42 -23.66 -27.29
CA THR A 96 7.49 -24.40 -28.54
C THR A 96 8.93 -24.62 -29.01
N PHE A 97 9.82 -23.66 -28.80
CA PHE A 97 11.26 -23.87 -29.07
C PHE A 97 11.83 -25.02 -28.22
N LEU A 98 11.47 -25.11 -26.94
CA LEU A 98 11.92 -26.17 -26.04
C LEU A 98 11.32 -27.53 -26.39
N GLU A 99 10.02 -27.58 -26.69
CA GLU A 99 9.34 -28.81 -27.14
C GLU A 99 9.98 -29.37 -28.41
N ASN A 100 10.35 -28.50 -29.36
CA ASN A 100 11.08 -28.89 -30.57
C ASN A 100 12.48 -29.45 -30.31
N HIS A 101 13.05 -29.21 -29.12
CA HIS A 101 14.32 -29.77 -28.66
C HIS A 101 14.11 -30.91 -27.65
N GLU A 102 12.93 -31.52 -27.63
CA GLU A 102 12.58 -32.67 -26.79
C GLU A 102 12.63 -32.39 -25.28
N VAL A 103 12.55 -31.12 -24.88
CA VAL A 103 12.42 -30.74 -23.46
C VAL A 103 10.95 -30.89 -23.05
N PRO A 104 10.62 -31.71 -22.05
CA PRO A 104 9.25 -31.85 -21.57
C PRO A 104 8.73 -30.55 -20.95
N VAL A 105 7.55 -30.14 -21.37
CA VAL A 105 6.79 -29.02 -20.79
C VAL A 105 5.54 -29.58 -20.12
N ARG A 106 5.33 -29.28 -18.84
CA ARG A 106 4.15 -29.70 -18.08
C ARG A 106 3.42 -28.50 -17.50
N PHE A 107 2.10 -28.56 -17.53
CA PHE A 107 1.22 -27.58 -16.91
C PHE A 107 0.51 -28.20 -15.72
N SER A 108 0.40 -27.44 -14.63
CA SER A 108 -0.33 -27.83 -13.43
C SER A 108 -1.19 -26.65 -12.94
N PRO A 109 -2.49 -26.84 -12.70
CA PRO A 109 -3.26 -28.08 -12.87
C PRO A 109 -3.53 -28.45 -14.34
N PHE A 110 -3.56 -27.48 -15.24
CA PHE A 110 -3.81 -27.67 -16.67
C PHE A 110 -3.23 -26.52 -17.50
N GLU A 111 -3.07 -26.75 -18.80
CA GLU A 111 -2.66 -25.71 -19.75
C GLU A 111 -3.79 -24.67 -19.92
N PRO A 112 -3.49 -23.36 -20.00
CA PRO A 112 -4.51 -22.34 -20.13
C PRO A 112 -5.22 -22.41 -21.48
N GLN A 113 -6.53 -22.65 -21.47
CA GLN A 113 -7.37 -22.74 -22.67
C GLN A 113 -8.67 -21.96 -22.48
N PRO A 114 -9.32 -21.46 -23.55
CA PRO A 114 -10.62 -20.83 -23.43
C PRO A 114 -11.63 -21.78 -22.78
N VAL A 115 -12.27 -21.31 -21.70
CA VAL A 115 -13.31 -22.08 -21.02
C VAL A 115 -14.59 -21.99 -21.83
N GLU A 116 -15.17 -23.13 -22.17
CA GLU A 116 -16.53 -23.16 -22.74
C GLU A 116 -17.53 -22.76 -21.63
N PRO A 117 -18.47 -21.83 -21.89
CA PRO A 117 -19.40 -21.32 -20.87
C PRO A 117 -20.17 -22.44 -20.13
N ALA A 118 -20.53 -23.52 -20.83
CA ALA A 118 -21.20 -24.67 -20.25
C ALA A 118 -20.34 -25.42 -19.22
N ALA A 119 -19.02 -25.52 -19.45
CA ALA A 119 -18.09 -26.19 -18.53
C ALA A 119 -17.93 -25.38 -17.24
N PHE A 120 -17.92 -24.05 -17.34
CA PHE A 120 -17.89 -23.15 -16.21
C PHE A 120 -19.16 -23.30 -15.34
N GLU A 121 -20.34 -23.28 -15.97
CA GLU A 121 -21.60 -23.45 -15.26
C GLU A 121 -21.74 -24.82 -14.59
N GLU A 122 -21.29 -25.88 -15.26
CA GLU A 122 -21.31 -27.24 -14.71
C GLU A 122 -20.46 -27.31 -13.42
N TRP A 123 -19.25 -26.75 -13.44
CA TRP A 123 -18.34 -26.79 -12.29
C TRP A 123 -18.83 -26.00 -11.09
N ILE A 124 -19.32 -24.77 -11.28
CA ILE A 124 -19.88 -23.97 -10.19
C ILE A 124 -21.03 -24.73 -9.51
N THR A 125 -21.82 -25.45 -10.30
CA THR A 125 -22.94 -26.27 -9.81
C THR A 125 -22.42 -27.52 -9.06
N GLN A 126 -21.42 -28.21 -9.59
CA GLN A 126 -20.78 -29.36 -8.93
C GLN A 126 -20.15 -29.00 -7.57
N LYS A 127 -19.57 -27.79 -7.45
CA LYS A 127 -18.98 -27.26 -6.21
C LYS A 127 -19.99 -26.73 -5.20
N GLN A 128 -21.29 -26.76 -5.51
CA GLN A 128 -22.36 -26.16 -4.68
C GLN A 128 -22.05 -24.72 -4.29
N ALA A 129 -21.47 -23.94 -5.20
CA ALA A 129 -21.08 -22.57 -4.90
C ALA A 129 -22.31 -21.72 -4.55
N THR A 130 -22.19 -20.90 -3.51
CA THR A 130 -23.27 -20.00 -3.05
C THR A 130 -22.91 -18.56 -3.37
N VAL A 131 -23.92 -17.72 -3.60
CA VAL A 131 -23.74 -16.28 -3.83
C VAL A 131 -24.52 -15.51 -2.76
N GLN A 132 -23.80 -14.74 -1.95
CA GLN A 132 -24.35 -14.03 -0.80
C GLN A 132 -24.34 -12.52 -1.03
N LYS A 133 -25.42 -11.85 -0.62
CA LYS A 133 -25.58 -10.39 -0.69
C LYS A 133 -25.51 -9.81 0.72
N TYR A 134 -24.69 -8.79 0.92
CA TYR A 134 -24.58 -8.02 2.16
C TYR A 134 -24.94 -6.55 1.94
N GLU A 135 -25.22 -5.80 3.00
CA GLU A 135 -25.62 -4.39 2.90
C GLU A 135 -24.49 -3.54 2.28
N ASP A 136 -23.28 -3.67 2.83
CA ASP A 136 -22.10 -2.93 2.37
C ASP A 136 -20.82 -3.78 2.46
N ALA A 137 -19.70 -3.19 2.02
CA ALA A 137 -18.40 -3.85 2.05
C ALA A 137 -17.90 -4.13 3.49
N ASN A 138 -18.35 -3.36 4.49
CA ASN A 138 -17.99 -3.62 5.87
C ASN A 138 -18.67 -4.89 6.36
N GLU A 139 -19.99 -4.98 6.22
CA GLU A 139 -20.77 -6.15 6.61
C GLU A 139 -20.27 -7.40 5.89
N GLU A 140 -20.00 -7.32 4.59
CA GLU A 140 -19.42 -8.42 3.81
C GLU A 140 -18.13 -8.97 4.44
N VAL A 141 -17.19 -8.07 4.79
CA VAL A 141 -15.92 -8.46 5.43
C VAL A 141 -16.15 -9.01 6.84
N VAL A 142 -17.06 -8.43 7.62
CA VAL A 142 -17.42 -8.95 8.96
C VAL A 142 -17.91 -10.40 8.87
N GLN A 143 -18.82 -10.66 7.93
CA GLN A 143 -19.44 -11.97 7.77
C GLN A 143 -18.43 -12.99 7.22
N CYS A 144 -17.54 -12.56 6.33
CA CYS A 144 -16.41 -13.37 5.91
C CYS A 144 -15.51 -13.74 7.10
N ALA A 145 -15.12 -12.79 7.96
CA ALA A 145 -14.29 -13.06 9.13
C ALA A 145 -14.95 -14.05 10.12
N ARG A 146 -16.27 -13.92 10.33
CA ARG A 146 -17.06 -14.84 11.16
C ARG A 146 -17.14 -16.23 10.55
N TRP A 147 -17.34 -16.31 9.25
CA TRP A 147 -17.32 -17.57 8.52
C TRP A 147 -15.97 -18.27 8.68
N VAL A 148 -14.86 -17.56 8.41
CA VAL A 148 -13.50 -18.09 8.59
C VAL A 148 -13.35 -18.71 9.98
N ARG A 149 -13.77 -18.00 11.03
CA ARG A 149 -13.74 -18.51 12.41
C ARG A 149 -14.59 -19.77 12.60
N SER A 150 -15.79 -19.81 12.02
CA SER A 150 -16.73 -20.94 12.18
C SER A 150 -16.22 -22.23 11.53
N ILE A 151 -15.42 -22.12 10.46
CA ILE A 151 -14.92 -23.26 9.70
C ILE A 151 -13.46 -23.63 10.01
N TYR A 152 -12.71 -22.72 10.63
CA TYR A 152 -11.27 -22.88 10.83
C TYR A 152 -10.95 -24.16 11.63
N LYS A 153 -10.12 -25.01 11.02
CA LYS A 153 -9.57 -26.22 11.63
C LYS A 153 -8.05 -26.23 11.42
N SER A 154 -7.33 -26.76 12.40
CA SER A 154 -5.88 -26.92 12.30
C SER A 154 -5.52 -27.79 11.09
N GLY A 155 -4.68 -27.27 10.20
CA GLY A 155 -4.19 -27.95 9.00
C GLY A 155 -5.03 -27.76 7.73
N GLU A 156 -6.15 -27.04 7.79
CA GLU A 156 -6.91 -26.63 6.59
C GLU A 156 -6.49 -25.23 6.13
N THR A 157 -6.46 -25.00 4.82
CA THR A 157 -6.15 -23.69 4.22
C THR A 157 -7.41 -22.95 3.77
N ILE A 158 -7.48 -21.65 4.07
CA ILE A 158 -8.62 -20.80 3.73
C ILE A 158 -8.13 -19.66 2.82
N GLY A 159 -8.65 -19.61 1.60
CA GLY A 159 -8.41 -18.53 0.65
C GLY A 159 -9.52 -17.50 0.67
N ILE A 160 -9.15 -16.23 0.76
CA ILE A 160 -10.03 -15.09 0.56
C ILE A 160 -9.52 -14.33 -0.68
N VAL A 161 -10.22 -14.49 -1.79
CA VAL A 161 -9.88 -13.83 -3.06
C VAL A 161 -10.70 -12.56 -3.21
N VAL A 162 -10.03 -11.45 -3.48
CA VAL A 162 -10.67 -10.13 -3.58
C VAL A 162 -10.27 -9.48 -4.91
N PRO A 163 -11.16 -9.37 -5.90
CA PRO A 163 -10.86 -8.72 -7.18
C PRO A 163 -10.34 -7.28 -7.01
N ASP A 164 -10.90 -6.53 -6.04
CA ASP A 164 -10.54 -5.15 -5.72
C ASP A 164 -9.87 -5.05 -4.33
N LEU A 165 -8.78 -5.82 -4.16
CA LEU A 165 -8.10 -5.93 -2.86
C LEU A 165 -7.57 -4.59 -2.35
N GLU A 166 -7.19 -3.66 -3.23
CA GLU A 166 -6.72 -2.33 -2.85
C GLU A 166 -7.76 -1.57 -2.00
N ASN A 167 -9.03 -1.59 -2.42
CA ASN A 167 -10.11 -0.89 -1.71
C ASN A 167 -10.58 -1.65 -0.47
N TYR A 168 -10.52 -2.98 -0.48
CA TYR A 168 -10.94 -3.81 0.65
C TYR A 168 -9.89 -3.97 1.74
N ARG A 169 -8.59 -3.81 1.42
CA ARG A 169 -7.47 -4.10 2.32
C ARG A 169 -7.65 -3.53 3.72
N GLY A 170 -7.91 -2.24 3.82
CA GLY A 170 -8.01 -1.56 5.12
C GLY A 170 -9.18 -2.06 5.97
N ILE A 171 -10.30 -2.40 5.33
CA ILE A 171 -11.48 -2.99 5.98
C ILE A 171 -11.14 -4.41 6.43
N ILE A 172 -10.58 -5.24 5.55
CA ILE A 172 -10.16 -6.62 5.88
C ILE A 172 -9.19 -6.62 7.05
N GLU A 173 -8.12 -5.83 6.99
CA GLU A 173 -7.11 -5.79 8.04
C GLU A 173 -7.74 -5.43 9.39
N ARG A 174 -8.61 -4.41 9.43
CA ARG A 174 -9.29 -3.97 10.66
C ARG A 174 -10.25 -5.03 11.19
N GLU A 175 -11.17 -5.52 10.36
CA GLU A 175 -12.24 -6.42 10.80
C GLU A 175 -11.72 -7.83 11.08
N PHE A 176 -10.74 -8.34 10.32
CA PHE A 176 -10.11 -9.64 10.60
C PHE A 176 -9.30 -9.58 11.89
N LYS A 177 -8.55 -8.49 12.15
CA LYS A 177 -7.92 -8.28 13.47
C LYS A 177 -8.95 -8.31 14.59
N ALA A 178 -10.07 -7.61 14.41
CA ALA A 178 -11.09 -7.51 15.44
C ALA A 178 -11.81 -8.85 15.72
N GLU A 179 -12.04 -9.69 14.70
CA GLU A 179 -12.81 -10.95 14.84
C GLU A 179 -11.93 -12.20 15.05
N LEU A 180 -10.73 -12.24 14.48
CA LEU A 180 -9.84 -13.41 14.52
C LEU A 180 -8.72 -13.28 15.57
N ALA A 181 -8.29 -12.06 15.87
CA ALA A 181 -7.23 -11.78 16.83
C ALA A 181 -7.57 -10.57 17.72
N PRO A 182 -8.70 -10.57 18.46
CA PRO A 182 -9.21 -9.39 19.16
C PRO A 182 -8.18 -8.78 20.12
N LYS A 183 -7.32 -9.61 20.73
CA LYS A 183 -6.27 -9.19 21.66
C LYS A 183 -5.17 -8.34 21.04
N SER A 184 -5.02 -8.37 19.72
CA SER A 184 -4.07 -7.52 18.98
C SER A 184 -4.33 -6.01 19.12
N VAL A 185 -5.49 -5.61 19.66
CA VAL A 185 -5.80 -4.20 19.97
C VAL A 185 -4.89 -3.63 21.06
N PHE A 186 -4.34 -4.48 21.95
CA PHE A 186 -3.50 -4.03 23.05
C PHE A 186 -2.04 -3.84 22.60
N PRO A 187 -1.47 -2.62 22.72
CA PRO A 187 -0.11 -2.34 22.24
C PRO A 187 1.02 -3.14 22.90
N TRP A 188 0.74 -3.76 24.05
CA TRP A 188 1.70 -4.56 24.82
C TRP A 188 1.58 -6.06 24.56
N GLU A 189 0.60 -6.51 23.76
CA GLU A 189 0.45 -7.91 23.38
C GLU A 189 0.98 -8.14 21.96
N GLU A 190 2.13 -8.80 21.84
CA GLU A 190 2.67 -9.23 20.54
C GLU A 190 1.99 -10.55 20.14
N ILE A 191 0.82 -10.43 19.50
CA ILE A 191 0.07 -11.60 19.00
C ILE A 191 0.26 -11.71 17.49
N PRO A 192 0.75 -12.86 16.98
CA PRO A 192 0.80 -13.10 15.55
C PRO A 192 -0.62 -13.12 14.97
N LEU A 193 -0.81 -12.45 13.83
CA LEU A 193 -2.09 -12.46 13.15
C LEU A 193 -2.29 -13.81 12.46
N PRO A 194 -3.46 -14.45 12.57
CA PRO A 194 -3.70 -15.77 11.99
C PRO A 194 -3.94 -15.73 10.46
N PHE A 195 -3.67 -14.58 9.82
CA PHE A 195 -3.93 -14.34 8.41
C PHE A 195 -2.83 -13.50 7.77
N ASN A 196 -2.63 -13.71 6.47
CA ASN A 196 -1.72 -12.92 5.64
C ASN A 196 -2.51 -12.21 4.52
N ILE A 197 -2.09 -11.00 4.16
CA ILE A 197 -2.63 -10.25 3.03
C ILE A 197 -1.52 -10.03 2.00
N SER A 198 -1.62 -10.65 0.83
CA SER A 198 -0.56 -10.68 -0.19
C SER A 198 -0.26 -9.33 -0.86
N LEU A 199 -1.14 -8.33 -0.71
CA LEU A 199 -0.86 -7.00 -1.23
C LEU A 199 0.10 -6.28 -0.27
N GLY A 200 1.29 -5.90 -0.72
CA GLY A 200 2.18 -5.04 0.07
C GLY A 200 1.61 -3.62 0.20
N THR A 201 2.00 -2.86 1.21
CA THR A 201 1.79 -1.41 1.22
C THR A 201 2.98 -0.71 0.58
N PRO A 202 2.80 0.40 -0.14
CA PRO A 202 3.93 1.23 -0.55
C PRO A 202 4.83 1.54 0.63
N LEU A 203 6.14 1.36 0.47
CA LEU A 203 7.14 1.66 1.49
C LEU A 203 7.04 3.12 1.97
N SER A 204 6.50 4.03 1.15
CA SER A 204 6.23 5.43 1.53
C SER A 204 5.20 5.59 2.65
N HIS A 205 4.34 4.60 2.87
CA HIS A 205 3.36 4.60 3.97
C HIS A 205 3.96 4.14 5.30
N GLU A 206 5.15 3.51 5.29
CA GLU A 206 5.84 3.15 6.53
C GLU A 206 6.17 4.41 7.33
N PRO A 207 5.74 4.55 8.60
CA PRO A 207 5.85 5.81 9.34
C PRO A 207 7.28 6.37 9.41
N MET A 208 8.28 5.49 9.55
CA MET A 208 9.69 5.88 9.56
C MET A 208 10.16 6.43 8.21
N VAL A 209 9.71 5.82 7.11
CA VAL A 209 10.06 6.23 5.75
C VAL A 209 9.32 7.50 5.35
N HIS A 210 8.04 7.59 5.71
CA HIS A 210 7.25 8.81 5.54
C HIS A 210 7.92 10.01 6.19
N LEU A 211 8.42 9.85 7.43
CA LEU A 211 9.17 10.91 8.10
C LEU A 211 10.44 11.30 7.34
N ALA A 212 11.21 10.32 6.85
CA ALA A 212 12.41 10.60 6.06
C ALA A 212 12.06 11.39 4.79
N LEU A 213 11.02 11.00 4.06
CA LEU A 213 10.54 11.74 2.89
C LEU A 213 10.06 13.13 3.26
N LEU A 214 9.34 13.29 4.38
CA LEU A 214 8.85 14.58 4.88
C LEU A 214 10.02 15.52 5.22
N LEU A 215 11.09 15.01 5.85
CA LEU A 215 12.31 15.78 6.12
C LEU A 215 12.99 16.24 4.82
N LEU A 216 13.12 15.33 3.85
CA LEU A 216 13.88 15.56 2.63
C LEU A 216 13.13 16.47 1.63
N SER A 217 11.81 16.41 1.61
CA SER A 217 10.94 17.13 0.66
C SER A 217 10.82 18.63 0.92
N GLN A 218 11.28 19.10 2.09
CA GLN A 218 11.20 20.51 2.46
C GLN A 218 11.96 21.41 1.45
N ALA A 219 11.19 22.25 0.76
CA ALA A 219 11.71 23.08 -0.31
C ALA A 219 12.59 24.23 0.20
N SER A 220 12.29 24.75 1.39
CA SER A 220 12.97 25.91 1.96
C SER A 220 13.09 25.80 3.49
N LYS A 221 13.74 26.80 4.10
CA LYS A 221 13.83 26.97 5.55
C LYS A 221 12.52 27.37 6.22
N ARG A 222 11.51 27.72 5.42
CA ARG A 222 10.14 27.97 5.85
C ARG A 222 9.33 26.70 5.60
N ILE A 223 8.93 26.02 6.66
CA ILE A 223 8.21 24.74 6.60
C ILE A 223 6.82 24.86 7.23
N PRO A 224 5.83 24.06 6.81
CA PRO A 224 4.50 24.06 7.43
C PRO A 224 4.58 23.75 8.92
N LEU A 225 3.71 24.37 9.72
CA LEU A 225 3.68 24.15 11.17
C LEU A 225 3.45 22.68 11.51
N LEU A 226 2.49 22.01 10.88
CA LEU A 226 2.21 20.59 11.11
C LEU A 226 3.43 19.72 10.81
N THR A 227 4.15 20.00 9.73
CA THR A 227 5.42 19.34 9.43
C THR A 227 6.41 19.52 10.57
N PHE A 228 6.63 20.76 11.02
CA PHE A 228 7.54 21.03 12.15
C PHE A 228 7.14 20.26 13.40
N SER A 229 5.86 20.28 13.77
CA SER A 229 5.31 19.55 14.91
C SER A 229 5.56 18.03 14.81
N THR A 230 5.37 17.45 13.63
CA THR A 230 5.66 16.03 13.37
C THR A 230 7.16 15.73 13.53
N LEU A 231 8.04 16.61 13.03
CA LEU A 231 9.48 16.43 13.13
C LEU A 231 9.98 16.44 14.59
N ILE A 232 9.54 17.41 15.40
CA ILE A 232 10.06 17.57 16.77
C ILE A 232 9.54 16.49 17.74
N ASN A 233 8.35 15.94 17.46
CA ASN A 233 7.70 14.91 18.28
C ASN A 233 7.89 13.49 17.73
N SER A 234 8.61 13.31 16.62
CA SER A 234 8.75 11.99 16.01
C SER A 234 9.53 11.02 16.91
N PRO A 235 9.05 9.77 17.07
CA PRO A 235 9.79 8.74 17.79
C PRO A 235 11.03 8.24 17.03
N PHE A 236 11.11 8.47 15.71
CA PHE A 236 12.19 7.96 14.86
C PHE A 236 13.42 8.88 14.81
N LEU A 237 13.37 10.03 15.48
CA LEU A 237 14.47 10.98 15.59
C LEU A 237 14.95 11.03 17.04
N LYS A 238 16.23 11.32 17.26
CA LYS A 238 16.77 11.37 18.62
C LYS A 238 16.02 12.39 19.47
N CYS A 239 15.50 11.94 20.60
CA CYS A 239 14.85 12.78 21.58
C CYS A 239 15.22 12.32 23.00
N PRO A 240 16.30 12.86 23.59
CA PRO A 240 16.65 12.55 24.97
C PRO A 240 15.50 12.86 25.93
N GLU A 241 15.30 12.06 26.98
CA GLU A 241 14.25 12.28 27.98
C GLU A 241 14.25 13.71 28.56
N LYS A 242 15.45 14.28 28.75
CA LYS A 242 15.63 15.64 29.25
C LYS A 242 15.10 16.72 28.29
N GLU A 243 15.07 16.46 26.99
CA GLU A 243 14.57 17.42 25.99
C GLU A 243 13.06 17.28 25.75
N LYS A 244 12.43 16.15 26.09
CA LYS A 244 11.01 15.92 25.81
C LYS A 244 10.09 17.03 26.34
N PRO A 245 10.22 17.52 27.59
CA PRO A 245 9.38 18.61 28.09
C PRO A 245 9.54 19.88 27.26
N PHE A 246 10.78 20.22 26.91
CA PHE A 246 11.10 21.39 26.10
C PHE A 246 10.51 21.30 24.69
N ARG A 247 10.61 20.13 24.02
CA ARG A 247 10.02 19.96 22.68
C ARG A 247 8.49 20.07 22.69
N ARG A 248 7.84 19.52 23.71
CA ARG A 248 6.37 19.66 23.90
C ARG A 248 5.98 21.12 24.14
N GLU A 249 6.71 21.83 25.00
CA GLU A 249 6.50 23.25 25.26
C GLU A 249 6.70 24.10 24.00
N LEU A 250 7.71 23.79 23.20
CA LEU A 250 7.97 24.43 21.91
C LEU A 250 6.82 24.19 20.94
N ASP A 251 6.37 22.94 20.78
CA ASP A 251 5.22 22.60 19.92
C ASP A 251 3.96 23.35 20.35
N TRP A 252 3.64 23.30 21.64
CA TRP A 252 2.51 23.99 22.25
C TRP A 252 2.57 25.51 22.00
N THR A 253 3.75 26.09 22.14
CA THR A 253 3.98 27.53 21.95
C THR A 253 3.80 27.93 20.49
N GLN A 254 4.30 27.13 19.54
CA GLN A 254 4.17 27.43 18.12
C GLN A 254 2.72 27.26 17.65
N ARG A 255 2.05 26.17 18.04
CA ARG A 255 0.62 25.96 17.75
C ARG A 255 -0.25 27.09 18.32
N GLY A 256 0.04 27.56 19.53
CA GLY A 256 -0.68 28.67 20.16
C GLY A 256 -0.49 30.03 19.46
N LYS A 257 0.54 30.21 18.64
CA LYS A 257 0.74 31.43 17.82
C LYS A 257 -0.06 31.39 16.51
N SER A 258 -0.66 30.24 16.17
CA SER A 258 -1.37 29.97 14.91
C SER A 258 -0.63 30.37 13.60
N PRO A 259 0.69 30.18 13.46
CA PRO A 259 1.35 30.40 12.17
C PRO A 259 1.06 29.22 11.23
N THR A 260 0.80 29.48 9.96
CA THR A 260 0.73 28.40 8.95
C THR A 260 2.11 27.77 8.69
N HIS A 261 3.18 28.53 8.93
CA HIS A 261 4.57 28.12 8.65
C HIS A 261 5.52 28.63 9.74
N VAL A 262 6.57 27.86 9.99
CA VAL A 262 7.70 28.24 10.85
C VAL A 262 8.96 28.46 10.04
N TYR A 263 9.79 29.41 10.46
CA TYR A 263 11.09 29.68 9.86
C TYR A 263 12.20 29.11 10.75
N LEU A 264 12.83 28.02 10.31
CA LEU A 264 13.77 27.23 11.12
C LEU A 264 14.92 28.06 11.72
N PRO A 265 15.54 29.02 11.01
CA PRO A 265 16.68 29.78 11.57
C PRO A 265 16.32 30.69 12.76
N GLN A 266 15.04 31.01 12.95
CA GLN A 266 14.57 31.92 14.01
C GLN A 266 13.68 31.23 15.05
N ILE A 267 13.50 29.91 14.94
CA ILE A 267 12.53 29.19 15.77
C ILE A 267 13.04 28.94 17.20
N LEU A 268 14.37 28.88 17.39
CA LEU A 268 15.01 28.65 18.67
C LEU A 268 15.81 29.88 19.12
N SER A 269 15.49 30.42 20.29
CA SER A 269 16.33 31.42 20.96
C SER A 269 17.65 30.81 21.47
N PRO A 270 18.65 31.61 21.85
CA PRO A 270 19.88 31.08 22.46
C PRO A 270 19.62 30.21 23.70
N GLU A 271 18.65 30.59 24.54
CA GLU A 271 18.23 29.83 25.72
C GLU A 271 17.59 28.48 25.32
N ASP A 272 16.76 28.48 24.27
CA ASP A 272 16.17 27.25 23.72
C ASP A 272 17.24 26.28 23.18
N GLN A 273 18.32 26.82 22.62
CA GLN A 273 19.42 26.01 22.09
C GLN A 273 20.17 25.27 23.21
N GLU A 274 20.25 25.85 24.41
CA GLU A 274 20.83 25.20 25.59
C GLU A 274 19.88 24.16 26.19
N ARG A 275 18.56 24.43 26.17
CA ARG A 275 17.53 23.49 26.65
C ARG A 275 17.34 22.28 25.73
N GLY A 276 17.57 22.45 24.42
CA GLY A 276 17.39 21.42 23.39
C GLY A 276 18.57 21.32 22.40
N PRO A 277 19.78 20.94 22.85
CA PRO A 277 20.96 20.88 21.99
C PRO A 277 20.83 19.86 20.84
N VAL A 278 20.17 18.72 21.04
CA VAL A 278 19.95 17.71 20.00
C VAL A 278 18.96 18.22 18.95
N LEU A 279 17.85 18.82 19.37
CA LEU A 279 16.91 19.45 18.42
C LEU A 279 17.60 20.54 17.61
N THR A 280 18.41 21.38 18.28
CA THR A 280 19.20 22.43 17.63
C THR A 280 20.15 21.86 16.59
N GLY A 281 20.88 20.78 16.92
CA GLY A 281 21.77 20.08 16.00
C GLY A 281 21.02 19.55 14.78
N LEU A 282 19.86 18.92 14.99
CA LEU A 282 18.99 18.39 13.94
C LEU A 282 18.52 19.49 12.98
N LEU A 283 17.98 20.59 13.51
CA LEU A 283 17.49 21.70 12.69
C LEU A 283 18.63 22.38 11.92
N LYS A 284 19.80 22.58 12.54
CA LYS A 284 20.98 23.14 11.88
C LYS A 284 21.52 22.22 10.80
N ALA A 285 21.53 20.90 11.01
CA ALA A 285 21.94 19.92 10.00
C ALA A 285 21.00 19.94 8.79
N LEU A 286 19.68 19.94 9.00
CA LEU A 286 18.68 20.07 7.93
C LEU A 286 18.85 21.39 7.17
N GLU A 287 19.02 22.51 7.88
CA GLU A 287 19.21 23.81 7.24
C GLU A 287 20.50 23.85 6.41
N LYS A 288 21.65 23.59 7.03
CA LYS A 288 22.97 23.84 6.45
C LYS A 288 23.45 22.75 5.51
N LYS A 289 23.14 21.48 5.80
CA LYS A 289 23.65 20.34 5.03
C LYS A 289 22.69 19.89 3.94
N TRP A 290 21.40 20.20 4.06
CA TRP A 290 20.38 19.78 3.11
C TRP A 290 19.74 20.95 2.37
N MET A 291 19.07 21.88 3.07
CA MET A 291 18.29 22.94 2.43
C MET A 291 19.15 23.95 1.67
N ASP A 292 20.33 24.30 2.21
CA ASP A 292 21.30 25.20 1.57
C ASP A 292 22.07 24.55 0.39
N ASP A 293 21.88 23.24 0.14
CA ASP A 293 22.59 22.55 -0.94
C ASP A 293 21.92 22.76 -2.31
N THR A 294 22.59 23.54 -3.16
CA THR A 294 22.16 23.88 -4.52
C THR A 294 22.96 23.16 -5.60
N ALA A 295 23.88 22.27 -5.23
CA ALA A 295 24.77 21.65 -6.21
C ALA A 295 24.04 20.59 -7.04
N PHE A 296 24.53 20.36 -8.26
CA PHE A 296 24.07 19.28 -9.13
C PHE A 296 24.99 18.08 -9.00
N ARG A 297 24.41 16.93 -8.64
CA ARG A 297 25.15 15.68 -8.38
C ARG A 297 24.47 14.51 -9.06
N LEU A 298 25.23 13.44 -9.26
CA LEU A 298 24.68 12.17 -9.72
C LEU A 298 23.71 11.59 -8.67
N PRO A 299 22.64 10.90 -9.07
CA PRO A 299 21.73 10.19 -8.17
C PRO A 299 22.44 9.34 -7.10
N SER A 300 23.51 8.62 -7.44
CA SER A 300 24.30 7.83 -6.48
C SER A 300 24.96 8.67 -5.38
N GLN A 301 25.42 9.88 -5.73
CA GLN A 301 25.98 10.83 -4.76
C GLN A 301 24.89 11.42 -3.87
N TRP A 302 23.69 11.63 -4.41
CA TRP A 302 22.53 12.02 -3.61
C TRP A 302 22.09 10.92 -2.66
N ALA A 303 22.00 9.67 -3.11
CA ALA A 303 21.68 8.52 -2.29
C ALA A 303 22.62 8.42 -1.08
N ARG A 304 23.93 8.54 -1.31
CA ARG A 304 24.94 8.57 -0.23
C ARG A 304 24.77 9.76 0.71
N LYS A 305 24.50 10.95 0.18
CA LYS A 305 24.29 12.15 1.00
C LYS A 305 23.04 12.05 1.86
N ILE A 306 21.95 11.49 1.34
CA ILE A 306 20.71 11.21 2.06
C ILE A 306 20.97 10.21 3.20
N ALA A 307 21.63 9.09 2.90
CA ALA A 307 21.99 8.10 3.91
C ALA A 307 22.84 8.71 5.04
N ASN A 308 23.83 9.53 4.71
CA ASN A 308 24.68 10.20 5.69
C ASN A 308 23.92 11.23 6.53
N LEU A 309 23.04 12.02 5.90
CA LEU A 309 22.20 12.98 6.60
C LEU A 309 21.30 12.26 7.61
N LEU A 310 20.54 11.24 7.18
CA LEU A 310 19.64 10.50 8.05
C LEU A 310 20.36 9.80 9.20
N LYS A 311 21.56 9.25 8.94
CA LYS A 311 22.42 8.68 9.98
C LYS A 311 22.85 9.72 11.01
N GLU A 312 23.20 10.94 10.59
CA GLU A 312 23.55 12.04 11.49
C GLU A 312 22.35 12.51 12.32
N LEU A 313 21.14 12.42 11.77
CA LEU A 313 19.90 12.70 12.48
C LEU A 313 19.44 11.55 13.41
N GLU A 314 20.25 10.48 13.50
CA GLU A 314 19.97 9.25 14.26
C GLU A 314 18.63 8.58 13.88
N TRP A 315 18.22 8.75 12.63
CA TRP A 315 17.10 8.03 12.04
C TRP A 315 17.52 6.62 11.64
N PRO A 316 16.66 5.58 11.79
CA PRO A 316 15.27 5.62 12.26
C PRO A 316 15.07 5.25 13.74
N ALA A 317 16.14 4.86 14.44
CA ALA A 317 16.04 4.31 15.79
C ALA A 317 15.75 5.38 16.85
N GLY A 318 16.03 6.65 16.54
CA GLY A 318 15.86 7.75 17.47
C GLY A 318 16.69 7.52 18.75
N SER A 319 16.03 7.10 19.82
CA SER A 319 16.67 6.76 21.10
C SER A 319 16.42 5.33 21.59
N GLY A 320 15.78 4.49 20.76
CA GLY A 320 15.44 3.10 21.08
C GLY A 320 16.13 2.07 20.18
N THR A 321 15.65 0.82 20.23
CA THR A 321 16.04 -0.25 19.32
C THR A 321 14.97 -0.46 18.26
N LEU A 322 15.37 -0.88 17.05
CA LEU A 322 14.42 -1.19 15.99
C LEU A 322 13.70 -2.50 16.29
N SER A 323 12.38 -2.54 16.07
CA SER A 323 11.64 -3.80 15.99
C SER A 323 12.02 -4.57 14.71
N SER A 324 11.67 -5.87 14.64
CA SER A 324 11.89 -6.68 13.43
C SER A 324 11.27 -6.03 12.18
N HIS A 325 10.03 -5.53 12.31
CA HIS A 325 9.33 -4.80 11.26
C HIS A 325 10.10 -3.56 10.78
N GLN A 326 10.57 -2.73 11.73
CA GLN A 326 11.33 -1.51 11.41
C GLN A 326 12.69 -1.82 10.76
N TYR A 327 13.31 -2.94 11.14
CA TYR A 327 14.55 -3.38 10.52
C TYR A 327 14.34 -3.78 9.04
N GLN A 328 13.27 -4.53 8.74
CA GLN A 328 12.91 -4.90 7.36
C GLN A 328 12.54 -3.66 6.51
N ALA A 329 11.82 -2.71 7.08
CA ALA A 329 11.53 -1.43 6.42
C ALA A 329 12.81 -0.63 6.12
N LEU A 330 13.80 -0.66 7.03
CA LEU A 330 15.10 -0.02 6.83
C LEU A 330 15.91 -0.69 5.71
N GLU A 331 15.88 -2.01 5.59
CA GLU A 331 16.54 -2.72 4.48
C GLU A 331 15.89 -2.37 3.13
N SER A 332 14.57 -2.33 3.07
CA SER A 332 13.81 -1.91 1.88
C SER A 332 14.11 -0.44 1.50
N TRP A 333 14.27 0.43 2.49
CA TRP A 333 14.71 1.82 2.28
C TRP A 333 16.13 1.90 1.70
N LYS A 334 17.07 1.08 2.19
CA LYS A 334 18.44 1.03 1.63
C LYS A 334 18.42 0.57 0.18
N SER A 335 17.65 -0.49 -0.13
CA SER A 335 17.45 -0.94 -1.51
C SER A 335 16.86 0.17 -2.40
N SER A 336 15.94 0.99 -1.86
CA SER A 336 15.39 2.15 -2.58
C SER A 336 16.45 3.22 -2.90
N LEU A 337 17.41 3.43 -2.00
CA LEU A 337 18.56 4.31 -2.25
C LEU A 337 19.52 3.74 -3.30
N ASP A 338 19.70 2.42 -3.32
CA ASP A 338 20.48 1.74 -4.36
C ASP A 338 19.79 1.86 -5.72
N SER A 339 18.46 1.70 -5.79
CA SER A 339 17.64 1.96 -6.97
C SER A 339 17.80 3.41 -7.46
N LEU A 340 17.81 4.40 -6.56
CA LEU A 340 18.12 5.79 -6.94
C LEU A 340 19.51 5.91 -7.57
N ALA A 341 20.51 5.21 -7.03
CA ALA A 341 21.88 5.22 -7.56
C ALA A 341 21.98 4.63 -8.97
N THR A 342 21.11 3.70 -9.36
CA THR A 342 21.09 3.13 -10.72
C THR A 342 20.75 4.17 -11.80
N LEU A 343 20.12 5.29 -11.43
CA LEU A 343 19.68 6.33 -12.36
C LEU A 343 20.82 7.23 -12.87
N ASP A 344 22.06 7.02 -12.43
CA ASP A 344 23.24 7.83 -12.81
C ASP A 344 23.38 8.01 -14.33
N ARG A 345 23.23 6.91 -15.08
CA ARG A 345 23.36 6.90 -16.54
C ARG A 345 22.15 7.49 -17.25
N VAL A 346 20.98 7.45 -16.63
CA VAL A 346 19.70 7.88 -17.22
C VAL A 346 19.46 9.37 -17.01
N SER A 347 19.63 9.84 -15.77
CA SER A 347 19.29 11.21 -15.37
C SER A 347 20.47 12.18 -15.39
N GLY A 348 21.71 11.67 -15.37
CA GLY A 348 22.91 12.51 -15.24
C GLY A 348 22.93 13.29 -13.91
N LYS A 349 23.49 14.51 -13.91
CA LYS A 349 23.55 15.33 -12.68
C LYS A 349 22.22 16.07 -12.46
N ILE A 350 21.63 15.85 -11.30
CA ILE A 350 20.34 16.42 -10.87
C ILE A 350 20.49 17.23 -9.58
N ASN A 351 19.52 18.11 -9.30
CA ASN A 351 19.46 18.84 -8.03
C ASN A 351 18.77 18.01 -6.93
N ARG A 352 18.77 18.52 -5.68
CA ARG A 352 18.17 17.79 -4.54
C ARG A 352 16.67 17.54 -4.69
N HIS A 353 15.92 18.48 -5.28
CA HIS A 353 14.47 18.34 -5.42
C HIS A 353 14.12 17.22 -6.40
N GLN A 354 14.86 17.12 -7.50
CA GLN A 354 14.75 16.04 -8.46
C GLN A 354 15.15 14.69 -7.83
N ALA A 355 16.22 14.66 -7.04
CA ALA A 355 16.65 13.44 -6.34
C ALA A 355 15.58 12.94 -5.35
N VAL A 356 14.97 13.86 -4.58
CA VAL A 356 13.87 13.52 -3.67
C VAL A 356 12.64 13.07 -4.44
N ALA A 357 12.26 13.76 -5.52
CA ALA A 357 11.12 13.35 -6.34
C ALA A 357 11.30 11.93 -6.90
N ASN A 358 12.50 11.60 -7.39
CA ASN A 358 12.83 10.24 -7.84
C ASN A 358 12.79 9.23 -6.69
N LEU A 359 13.34 9.57 -5.51
CA LEU A 359 13.32 8.69 -4.34
C LEU A 359 11.90 8.46 -3.83
N THR A 360 11.08 9.51 -3.72
CA THR A 360 9.67 9.42 -3.34
C THR A 360 8.91 8.53 -4.31
N HIS A 361 9.21 8.62 -5.62
CA HIS A 361 8.60 7.73 -6.61
C HIS A 361 9.06 6.28 -6.42
N ILE A 362 10.35 6.01 -6.32
CA ILE A 362 10.88 4.65 -6.09
C ILE A 362 10.24 4.03 -4.84
N VAL A 363 10.19 4.78 -3.74
CA VAL A 363 9.65 4.31 -2.46
C VAL A 363 8.13 4.16 -2.50
N GLY A 364 7.43 4.93 -3.34
CA GLY A 364 5.99 4.80 -3.58
C GLY A 364 5.63 3.56 -4.43
N GLU A 365 6.49 3.16 -5.35
CA GLU A 365 6.31 1.95 -6.18
C GLU A 365 6.87 0.68 -5.49
N THR A 366 7.68 0.84 -4.45
CA THR A 366 8.27 -0.29 -3.71
C THR A 366 7.21 -0.86 -2.77
N LEU A 367 6.64 -2.02 -3.13
CA LEU A 367 5.76 -2.77 -2.25
C LEU A 367 6.56 -3.32 -1.06
N PHE A 368 6.10 -3.03 0.14
CA PHE A 368 6.64 -3.54 1.40
C PHE A 368 5.62 -4.46 2.06
N GLN A 369 6.05 -5.69 2.31
CA GLN A 369 5.32 -6.67 3.08
C GLN A 369 6.29 -7.29 4.10
N PRO A 370 6.02 -7.14 5.40
CA PRO A 370 6.84 -7.79 6.43
C PRO A 370 6.84 -9.30 6.22
N GLN A 371 7.98 -9.94 6.49
CA GLN A 371 8.07 -11.40 6.50
C GLN A 371 7.14 -11.96 7.58
N THR A 372 6.11 -12.67 7.15
CA THR A 372 5.19 -13.41 8.02
C THR A 372 5.44 -14.90 7.89
N HIS A 373 4.98 -15.68 8.87
CA HIS A 373 4.92 -17.13 8.73
C HIS A 373 3.87 -17.49 7.68
N GLU A 374 3.92 -18.74 7.18
CA GLU A 374 2.85 -19.27 6.35
C GLU A 374 1.60 -19.45 7.21
N GLU A 375 0.74 -18.44 7.17
CA GLU A 375 -0.53 -18.47 7.86
C GLU A 375 -1.57 -19.27 7.05
N PRO A 376 -2.45 -20.04 7.70
CA PRO A 376 -3.45 -20.87 7.03
C PRO A 376 -4.53 -20.04 6.32
N ILE A 377 -4.71 -18.77 6.71
CA ILE A 377 -5.69 -17.85 6.12
C ILE A 377 -4.96 -16.87 5.19
N GLN A 378 -5.24 -16.95 3.90
CA GLN A 378 -4.58 -16.15 2.86
C GLN A 378 -5.58 -15.22 2.18
N VAL A 379 -5.35 -13.91 2.26
CA VAL A 379 -6.11 -12.88 1.55
C VAL A 379 -5.30 -12.42 0.34
N VAL A 380 -5.80 -12.69 -0.86
CA VAL A 380 -5.08 -12.47 -2.12
C VAL A 380 -5.98 -11.83 -3.18
N GLY A 381 -5.39 -11.18 -4.18
CA GLY A 381 -6.15 -10.75 -5.36
C GLY A 381 -6.36 -11.90 -6.33
N LEU A 382 -7.14 -11.65 -7.39
CA LEU A 382 -7.43 -12.67 -8.41
C LEU A 382 -6.16 -13.18 -9.08
N LEU A 383 -5.21 -12.30 -9.42
CA LEU A 383 -3.98 -12.65 -10.12
C LEU A 383 -2.98 -13.34 -9.20
N GLU A 384 -2.87 -12.88 -7.95
CA GLU A 384 -1.98 -13.43 -6.94
C GLU A 384 -2.39 -14.83 -6.47
N SER A 385 -3.67 -15.19 -6.65
CA SER A 385 -4.17 -16.53 -6.36
C SER A 385 -3.62 -17.61 -7.31
N ALA A 386 -2.91 -17.22 -8.37
CA ALA A 386 -2.31 -18.13 -9.36
C ALA A 386 -1.43 -19.20 -8.70
N GLY A 387 -1.81 -20.47 -8.87
CA GLY A 387 -1.04 -21.61 -8.37
C GLY A 387 -1.25 -21.95 -6.89
N MET A 388 -2.11 -21.21 -6.19
CA MET A 388 -2.49 -21.51 -4.80
C MET A 388 -3.62 -22.56 -4.76
N GLU A 389 -3.63 -23.38 -3.71
CA GLU A 389 -4.69 -24.36 -3.40
C GLU A 389 -5.28 -24.08 -2.01
N PHE A 390 -6.61 -24.22 -1.91
CA PHE A 390 -7.36 -23.90 -0.70
C PHE A 390 -8.33 -25.03 -0.36
N ASP A 391 -8.49 -25.39 0.90
CA ASP A 391 -9.62 -26.25 1.28
C ASP A 391 -10.94 -25.49 1.12
N HIS A 392 -10.96 -24.24 1.59
CA HIS A 392 -12.13 -23.35 1.55
C HIS A 392 -11.78 -22.04 0.86
N LEU A 393 -12.67 -21.58 -0.04
CA LEU A 393 -12.46 -20.36 -0.82
C LEU A 393 -13.66 -19.43 -0.70
N TRP A 394 -13.39 -18.18 -0.37
CA TRP A 394 -14.35 -17.08 -0.41
C TRP A 394 -13.88 -16.03 -1.42
N ILE A 395 -14.70 -15.72 -2.42
CA ILE A 395 -14.46 -14.66 -3.39
C ILE A 395 -15.40 -13.49 -3.07
N MET A 396 -14.86 -12.40 -2.52
CA MET A 396 -15.65 -11.25 -2.07
C MET A 396 -15.60 -10.08 -3.05
N GLY A 397 -16.55 -9.15 -2.95
CA GLY A 397 -16.60 -7.97 -3.82
C GLY A 397 -16.95 -8.31 -5.27
N CYS A 398 -17.74 -9.36 -5.51
CA CYS A 398 -18.08 -9.87 -6.83
C CYS A 398 -19.25 -9.10 -7.48
N HIS A 399 -19.05 -7.81 -7.75
CA HIS A 399 -20.04 -6.97 -8.42
C HIS A 399 -19.68 -6.73 -9.90
N ALA A 400 -20.61 -6.15 -10.66
CA ALA A 400 -20.52 -6.02 -12.11
C ALA A 400 -19.31 -5.21 -12.62
N ASP A 401 -18.79 -4.28 -11.82
CA ASP A 401 -17.64 -3.44 -12.20
C ASP A 401 -16.26 -4.08 -11.92
N THR A 402 -16.20 -5.12 -11.09
CA THR A 402 -14.95 -5.76 -10.65
C THR A 402 -14.75 -7.15 -11.22
N LEU A 403 -15.83 -7.84 -11.56
CA LEU A 403 -15.80 -9.22 -12.03
C LEU A 403 -16.79 -9.42 -13.19
N PRO A 404 -16.36 -9.50 -14.45
CA PRO A 404 -15.03 -9.16 -14.97
C PRO A 404 -14.68 -7.67 -14.78
N PRO A 405 -13.38 -7.33 -14.77
CA PRO A 405 -12.95 -5.93 -14.69
C PRO A 405 -13.33 -5.15 -15.96
N VAL A 406 -13.57 -3.84 -15.77
CA VAL A 406 -13.80 -2.92 -16.90
C VAL A 406 -12.54 -2.82 -17.77
N PRO A 407 -12.65 -2.95 -19.11
CA PRO A 407 -11.52 -2.82 -20.02
C PRO A 407 -10.81 -1.47 -19.88
N ARG A 408 -9.47 -1.51 -19.88
CA ARG A 408 -8.58 -0.36 -19.82
C ARG A 408 -7.51 -0.49 -20.92
N PRO A 409 -7.89 -0.29 -22.21
CA PRO A 409 -6.95 -0.41 -23.32
C PRO A 409 -5.81 0.61 -23.18
N ASN A 410 -4.59 0.20 -23.52
CA ASN A 410 -3.44 1.08 -23.42
C ASN A 410 -3.52 2.21 -24.48
N PRO A 411 -3.43 3.49 -24.08
CA PRO A 411 -3.66 4.62 -24.99
C PRO A 411 -2.58 4.80 -26.06
N PHE A 412 -1.39 4.22 -25.87
CA PHE A 412 -0.25 4.36 -26.77
C PHE A 412 -0.18 3.29 -27.86
N LEU A 413 -1.09 2.30 -27.83
CA LEU A 413 -1.18 1.26 -28.84
C LEU A 413 -2.44 1.47 -29.72
N PRO A 414 -2.33 1.33 -31.06
CA PRO A 414 -3.50 1.44 -31.93
C PRO A 414 -4.53 0.33 -31.65
N PHE A 415 -5.75 0.73 -31.28
CA PHE A 415 -6.77 -0.21 -30.81
C PHE A 415 -7.21 -1.22 -31.89
N LEU A 416 -7.54 -0.74 -33.09
CA LEU A 416 -8.10 -1.58 -34.16
C LEU A 416 -7.10 -2.50 -34.86
N THR A 417 -5.82 -2.12 -34.92
CA THR A 417 -4.81 -2.90 -35.66
C THR A 417 -3.92 -3.73 -34.75
N HIS A 418 -3.79 -3.37 -33.47
CA HIS A 418 -2.94 -4.10 -32.52
C HIS A 418 -3.76 -4.68 -31.38
N GLN A 419 -4.42 -3.82 -30.57
CA GLN A 419 -5.00 -4.28 -29.31
C GLN A 419 -6.12 -5.32 -29.50
N LYS A 420 -7.12 -5.01 -30.32
CA LYS A 420 -8.28 -5.86 -30.56
C LYS A 420 -7.92 -7.15 -31.33
N PRO A 421 -7.19 -7.11 -32.46
CA PRO A 421 -6.85 -8.34 -33.21
C PRO A 421 -5.92 -9.28 -32.44
N CYS A 422 -4.96 -8.74 -31.69
CA CYS A 422 -4.01 -9.54 -30.91
C CYS A 422 -4.54 -9.90 -29.51
N ARG A 423 -5.79 -9.54 -29.19
CA ARG A 423 -6.45 -9.84 -27.90
C ARG A 423 -5.59 -9.46 -26.68
N LEU A 424 -5.03 -8.26 -26.70
CA LEU A 424 -4.16 -7.79 -25.62
C LEU A 424 -4.92 -7.74 -24.27
N PRO A 425 -4.23 -7.93 -23.14
CA PRO A 425 -4.80 -7.75 -21.81
C PRO A 425 -5.50 -6.40 -21.68
N HIS A 426 -6.64 -6.38 -20.98
CA HIS A 426 -7.44 -5.19 -20.70
C HIS A 426 -7.99 -4.46 -21.93
N SER A 427 -7.82 -5.00 -23.14
CA SER A 427 -8.21 -4.30 -24.37
C SER A 427 -9.73 -4.31 -24.61
N THR A 428 -10.41 -5.42 -24.36
CA THR A 428 -11.80 -5.64 -24.75
C THR A 428 -12.57 -6.39 -23.67
N ALA A 429 -13.88 -6.14 -23.58
CA ALA A 429 -14.73 -6.80 -22.58
C ALA A 429 -14.76 -8.32 -22.80
N GLU A 430 -14.74 -8.76 -24.05
CA GLU A 430 -14.70 -10.19 -24.41
C GLU A 430 -13.41 -10.86 -23.91
N ARG A 431 -12.27 -10.15 -23.94
CA ARG A 431 -11.00 -10.67 -23.43
C ARG A 431 -10.98 -10.78 -21.91
N GLU A 432 -11.46 -9.74 -21.22
CA GLU A 432 -11.51 -9.71 -19.75
C GLU A 432 -12.49 -10.75 -19.20
N LEU A 433 -13.63 -10.95 -19.88
CA LEU A 433 -14.56 -12.03 -19.57
C LEU A 433 -13.89 -13.40 -19.68
N ALA A 434 -13.27 -13.70 -20.82
CA ALA A 434 -12.59 -14.98 -21.03
C ALA A 434 -11.44 -15.22 -20.04
N PHE A 435 -10.69 -14.16 -19.68
CA PHE A 435 -9.66 -14.25 -18.65
C PHE A 435 -10.26 -14.56 -17.27
N THR A 436 -11.32 -13.85 -16.89
CA THR A 436 -12.00 -14.02 -15.61
C THR A 436 -12.61 -15.42 -15.49
N GLU A 437 -13.26 -15.92 -16.54
CA GLU A 437 -13.78 -17.29 -16.60
C GLU A 437 -12.67 -18.32 -16.40
N GLN A 438 -11.51 -18.12 -17.05
CA GLN A 438 -10.34 -18.99 -16.89
C GLN A 438 -9.77 -18.97 -15.46
N THR A 439 -9.63 -17.79 -14.86
CA THR A 439 -9.17 -17.64 -13.47
C THR A 439 -10.14 -18.29 -12.49
N LEU A 440 -11.45 -18.07 -12.64
CA LEU A 440 -12.46 -18.69 -11.78
C LEU A 440 -12.53 -20.21 -11.98
N TYR A 441 -12.34 -20.68 -13.22
CA TYR A 441 -12.24 -22.11 -13.53
C TYR A 441 -11.03 -22.74 -12.82
N ARG A 442 -9.85 -22.12 -12.88
CA ARG A 442 -8.67 -22.55 -12.12
C ARG A 442 -8.93 -22.56 -10.61
N LEU A 443 -9.53 -21.49 -10.08
CA LEU A 443 -9.86 -21.41 -8.65
C LEU A 443 -10.84 -22.50 -8.21
N ALA A 444 -11.80 -22.87 -9.05
CA ALA A 444 -12.71 -23.99 -8.77
C ALA A 444 -11.96 -25.33 -8.69
N HIS A 445 -10.92 -25.55 -9.50
CA HIS A 445 -10.06 -26.73 -9.39
C HIS A 445 -9.16 -26.69 -8.15
N ALA A 446 -8.77 -25.49 -7.72
CA ALA A 446 -7.92 -25.27 -6.57
C ALA A 446 -8.65 -25.32 -5.22
N CYS A 447 -9.98 -25.52 -5.17
CA CYS A 447 -10.72 -25.55 -3.91
C CYS A 447 -11.77 -26.66 -3.75
N ARG A 448 -12.10 -27.02 -2.51
CA ARG A 448 -13.21 -27.96 -2.23
C ARG A 448 -14.56 -27.26 -2.14
N GLN A 449 -14.62 -26.14 -1.41
CA GLN A 449 -15.82 -25.32 -1.24
C GLN A 449 -15.56 -23.89 -1.70
N MET A 450 -16.54 -23.29 -2.38
CA MET A 450 -16.45 -21.94 -2.94
C MET A 450 -17.67 -21.11 -2.54
N ILE A 451 -17.45 -19.89 -2.05
CA ILE A 451 -18.48 -18.91 -1.72
C ILE A 451 -18.18 -17.62 -2.48
N PHE A 452 -19.20 -17.02 -3.07
CA PHE A 452 -19.14 -15.69 -3.64
C PHE A 452 -19.93 -14.71 -2.78
N SER A 453 -19.45 -13.49 -2.64
CA SER A 453 -20.22 -12.41 -2.03
C SER A 453 -20.06 -11.09 -2.77
N PHE A 454 -21.02 -10.20 -2.57
CA PHE A 454 -20.95 -8.82 -3.05
C PHE A 454 -21.71 -7.87 -2.11
N PRO A 455 -21.30 -6.59 -2.04
CA PRO A 455 -22.03 -5.57 -1.30
C PRO A 455 -23.23 -5.08 -2.13
N ALA A 456 -24.34 -4.77 -1.47
CA ALA A 456 -25.52 -4.17 -2.09
C ALA A 456 -25.32 -2.68 -2.37
N TRP A 457 -24.51 -2.00 -1.56
CA TRP A 457 -24.26 -0.57 -1.64
C TRP A 457 -22.78 -0.23 -1.56
N LYS A 458 -22.38 0.77 -2.33
CA LYS A 458 -21.09 1.47 -2.22
C LYS A 458 -21.36 2.96 -2.05
N GLY A 459 -21.38 3.43 -0.80
CA GLY A 459 -21.90 4.75 -0.48
C GLY A 459 -23.39 4.83 -0.80
N GLU A 460 -23.80 5.77 -1.65
CA GLU A 460 -25.19 5.91 -2.10
C GLU A 460 -25.50 5.13 -3.39
N ALA A 461 -24.51 4.48 -4.00
CA ALA A 461 -24.68 3.74 -5.24
C ALA A 461 -25.11 2.28 -4.97
N GLU A 462 -26.20 1.85 -5.57
CA GLU A 462 -26.62 0.44 -5.57
C GLU A 462 -25.71 -0.37 -6.50
N MET A 463 -25.23 -1.50 -6.00
CA MET A 463 -24.32 -2.39 -6.70
C MET A 463 -25.07 -3.61 -7.24
N VAL A 464 -24.77 -3.97 -8.48
CA VAL A 464 -25.33 -5.15 -9.15
C VAL A 464 -24.32 -6.30 -9.05
N PRO A 465 -24.75 -7.55 -8.77
CA PRO A 465 -23.85 -8.70 -8.78
C PRO A 465 -23.22 -8.89 -10.15
N SER A 466 -22.04 -9.51 -10.16
CA SER A 466 -21.36 -9.91 -11.39
C SER A 466 -22.25 -10.78 -12.28
N PRO A 467 -22.27 -10.57 -13.61
CA PRO A 467 -23.06 -11.40 -14.53
C PRO A 467 -22.66 -12.88 -14.51
N LEU A 468 -21.41 -13.19 -14.10
CA LEU A 468 -20.91 -14.57 -13.98
C LEU A 468 -21.56 -15.36 -12.84
N ILE A 469 -22.08 -14.66 -11.82
CA ILE A 469 -22.65 -15.29 -10.61
C ILE A 469 -24.11 -14.91 -10.36
N ALA A 470 -24.63 -13.88 -11.04
CA ALA A 470 -26.00 -13.38 -10.86
C ALA A 470 -27.10 -14.47 -10.95
N PRO A 471 -27.03 -15.49 -11.83
CA PRO A 471 -28.04 -16.54 -11.88
C PRO A 471 -28.16 -17.39 -10.60
N ARG A 472 -27.19 -17.29 -9.69
CA ARG A 472 -27.05 -18.14 -8.49
C ARG A 472 -27.21 -17.37 -7.19
N LEU A 473 -27.83 -16.18 -7.24
CA LEU A 473 -28.22 -15.44 -6.04
C LEU A 473 -29.05 -16.34 -5.14
N THR A 474 -28.47 -16.72 -4.02
CA THR A 474 -29.17 -17.39 -2.94
C THR A 474 -29.61 -16.33 -1.94
N ASP A 475 -30.80 -16.50 -1.33
CA ASP A 475 -31.09 -15.77 -0.11
C ASP A 475 -29.94 -16.00 0.87
N PRO A 476 -29.48 -14.97 1.60
CA PRO A 476 -28.41 -15.13 2.56
C PRO A 476 -28.84 -16.19 3.56
N HIS A 477 -28.38 -17.43 3.35
CA HIS A 477 -28.36 -18.43 4.39
C HIS A 477 -27.49 -17.79 5.45
N ALA A 478 -28.12 -17.40 6.56
CA ALA A 478 -27.44 -16.84 7.69
C ALA A 478 -26.35 -17.85 8.07
N ILE A 479 -25.12 -17.59 7.62
CA ILE A 479 -23.92 -18.08 8.28
C ILE A 479 -24.24 -17.83 9.73
N HIS A 480 -24.38 -18.92 10.48
CA HIS A 480 -24.94 -18.92 11.82
C HIS A 480 -24.42 -17.67 12.53
N ARG A 481 -25.32 -16.88 13.11
CA ARG A 481 -25.00 -15.65 13.84
C ARG A 481 -24.14 -16.02 15.04
N ASP A 482 -22.90 -16.44 14.79
CA ASP A 482 -21.89 -16.59 15.79
C ASP A 482 -21.73 -15.20 16.37
N THR A 483 -21.80 -15.14 17.69
CA THR A 483 -21.60 -13.92 18.43
C THR A 483 -20.29 -13.28 17.98
N SER A 484 -20.33 -11.96 17.77
CA SER A 484 -19.13 -11.19 17.48
C SER A 484 -18.04 -11.52 18.51
N PHE A 485 -16.81 -11.70 18.04
CA PHE A 485 -15.66 -11.92 18.93
C PHE A 485 -14.84 -10.64 19.12
N ARG A 486 -15.34 -9.52 18.59
CA ARG A 486 -14.77 -8.19 18.83
C ARG A 486 -14.92 -7.84 20.29
N TYR A 487 -13.86 -7.27 20.86
CA TYR A 487 -13.88 -6.84 22.26
C TYR A 487 -15.05 -5.91 22.59
N GLN A 488 -15.36 -4.95 21.72
CA GLN A 488 -16.43 -3.97 21.94
C GLN A 488 -17.85 -4.58 21.98
N ASP A 489 -18.05 -5.75 21.36
CA ASP A 489 -19.37 -6.37 21.24
C ASP A 489 -19.62 -7.39 22.37
N HIS A 490 -18.59 -7.73 23.15
CA HIS A 490 -18.70 -8.69 24.24
C HIS A 490 -19.25 -8.02 25.51
N PRO A 491 -20.28 -8.60 26.18
CA PRO A 491 -20.85 -8.03 27.40
C PRO A 491 -19.83 -7.90 28.54
N ASP A 492 -18.79 -8.73 28.57
CA ASP A 492 -17.69 -8.61 29.56
C ASP A 492 -16.84 -7.33 29.39
N PHE A 493 -16.94 -6.63 28.26
CA PHE A 493 -16.34 -5.30 28.10
C PHE A 493 -17.10 -4.22 28.87
N ALA A 494 -18.37 -4.46 29.21
CA ALA A 494 -19.01 -3.75 30.31
C ALA A 494 -18.35 -4.22 31.62
N VAL A 495 -17.09 -3.83 31.81
CA VAL A 495 -16.40 -3.91 33.08
C VAL A 495 -17.36 -3.29 34.09
N PRO A 496 -17.66 -3.97 35.21
CA PRO A 496 -18.47 -3.36 36.25
C PRO A 496 -17.76 -2.08 36.67
N LEU A 497 -18.28 -0.95 36.17
CA LEU A 497 -17.71 0.35 36.43
C LEU A 497 -17.91 0.59 37.91
N GLU A 498 -16.82 0.67 38.66
CA GLU A 498 -16.91 1.18 40.01
C GLU A 498 -17.38 2.63 39.92
N THR A 499 -18.50 2.92 40.59
CA THR A 499 -18.94 4.30 40.71
C THR A 499 -18.11 4.93 41.82
N LEU A 500 -16.97 5.49 41.45
CA LEU A 500 -16.23 6.41 42.28
C LEU A 500 -16.98 7.74 42.28
N THR A 501 -17.63 8.07 43.39
CA THR A 501 -18.00 9.46 43.67
C THR A 501 -16.70 10.25 43.82
N ASP A 502 -16.26 10.87 42.72
CA ASP A 502 -15.21 11.90 42.73
C ASP A 502 -15.77 13.17 43.38
N PHE A 503 -15.98 13.07 44.68
CA PHE A 503 -16.34 14.18 45.54
C PHE A 503 -15.20 14.38 46.52
N SER A 504 -14.03 14.72 45.99
CA SER A 504 -13.03 15.43 46.78
C SER A 504 -13.16 16.91 46.47
N PRO A 505 -14.06 17.65 47.15
CA PRO A 505 -14.05 19.09 47.06
C PRO A 505 -12.71 19.52 47.64
N ILE A 506 -11.71 19.77 46.78
CA ILE A 506 -10.43 20.31 47.21
C ILE A 506 -10.78 21.69 47.75
N PRO A 507 -10.81 21.93 49.08
CA PRO A 507 -11.18 23.24 49.59
C PRO A 507 -10.11 24.23 49.16
N VAL A 508 -10.48 25.50 49.01
CA VAL A 508 -9.49 26.55 48.76
C VAL A 508 -8.70 26.75 50.06
N SER A 509 -7.40 26.47 50.02
CA SER A 509 -6.54 26.70 51.19
C SER A 509 -6.41 28.20 51.49
N ASP A 510 -6.06 28.56 52.73
CA ASP A 510 -5.87 29.98 53.07
C ASP A 510 -4.71 30.62 52.30
N GLU A 511 -3.74 29.82 51.86
CA GLU A 511 -2.66 30.24 50.95
C GLU A 511 -3.19 30.52 49.54
N GLU A 512 -4.04 29.64 48.99
CA GLU A 512 -4.68 29.84 47.68
C GLU A 512 -5.60 31.06 47.66
N LYS A 513 -6.33 31.35 48.75
CA LYS A 513 -7.19 32.55 48.83
C LYS A 513 -6.41 33.84 48.59
N SER A 514 -5.13 33.86 48.96
CA SER A 514 -4.25 35.02 48.76
C SER A 514 -3.71 35.13 47.34
N SER A 515 -3.63 34.01 46.60
CA SER A 515 -3.03 33.91 45.27
C SER A 515 -4.05 33.89 44.13
N ILE A 516 -5.28 33.42 44.37
CA ILE A 516 -6.35 33.36 43.36
C ILE A 516 -6.75 34.77 42.94
N ARG A 517 -6.57 35.05 41.64
CA ARG A 517 -6.93 36.31 40.98
C ARG A 517 -7.92 36.01 39.86
N GLY A 518 -8.88 36.89 39.62
CA GLY A 518 -9.81 36.70 38.49
C GLY A 518 -11.12 37.49 38.52
N GLY A 519 -11.49 38.09 39.67
CA GLY A 519 -12.65 38.98 39.78
C GLY A 519 -13.94 38.34 39.24
N THR A 520 -14.65 39.04 38.35
CA THR A 520 -15.87 38.53 37.69
C THR A 520 -15.61 37.33 36.76
N GLY A 521 -14.37 37.12 36.32
CA GLY A 521 -13.97 35.98 35.49
C GLY A 521 -14.10 34.64 36.21
N ILE A 522 -13.90 34.60 37.54
CA ILE A 522 -14.10 33.39 38.36
C ILE A 522 -15.56 32.97 38.31
N ILE A 523 -16.48 33.93 38.48
CA ILE A 523 -17.93 33.69 38.45
C ILE A 523 -18.37 33.25 37.06
N LYS A 524 -17.82 33.87 36.01
CA LYS A 524 -18.09 33.47 34.61
C LYS A 524 -17.65 32.02 34.36
N HIS A 525 -16.42 31.66 34.70
CA HIS A 525 -15.94 30.29 34.51
C HIS A 525 -16.72 29.29 35.38
N GLN A 526 -17.09 29.66 36.62
CA GLN A 526 -17.87 28.80 37.52
C GLN A 526 -19.27 28.52 36.97
N ALA A 527 -19.90 29.53 36.37
CA ALA A 527 -21.22 29.42 35.76
C ALA A 527 -21.20 28.60 34.46
N LEU A 528 -20.11 28.65 33.69
CA LEU A 528 -19.92 27.83 32.49
C LEU A 528 -19.62 26.37 32.85
N CYS A 529 -18.64 26.15 33.72
CA CYS A 529 -18.22 24.82 34.15
C CYS A 529 -17.37 24.93 35.45
N PRO A 530 -17.81 24.38 36.59
CA PRO A 530 -17.04 24.41 37.84
C PRO A 530 -15.60 23.88 37.70
N PHE A 531 -15.39 22.85 36.87
CA PHE A 531 -14.06 22.34 36.55
C PHE A 531 -13.20 23.38 35.83
N GLN A 532 -13.76 24.16 34.90
CA GLN A 532 -13.04 25.20 34.19
C GLN A 532 -12.59 26.32 35.14
N ALA A 533 -13.42 26.72 36.11
CA ALA A 533 -13.04 27.70 37.13
C ALA A 533 -11.90 27.18 38.00
N PHE A 534 -11.99 25.94 38.45
CA PHE A 534 -10.94 25.27 39.21
C PHE A 534 -9.63 25.20 38.40
N ALA A 535 -9.68 24.71 37.17
CA ALA A 535 -8.51 24.57 36.30
C ALA A 535 -7.85 25.92 36.00
N VAL A 536 -8.62 26.94 35.61
CA VAL A 536 -8.06 28.24 35.22
C VAL A 536 -7.52 29.02 36.41
N HIS A 537 -8.24 29.06 37.53
CA HIS A 537 -7.91 29.96 38.64
C HIS A 537 -7.08 29.31 39.76
N ARG A 538 -7.12 27.99 39.91
CA ARG A 538 -6.35 27.27 40.93
C ARG A 538 -5.16 26.52 40.36
N LEU A 539 -5.34 25.86 39.22
CA LEU A 539 -4.23 25.17 38.53
C LEU A 539 -3.49 26.07 37.52
N SER A 540 -3.92 27.33 37.36
CA SER A 540 -3.37 28.28 36.38
C SER A 540 -3.41 27.75 34.93
N SER A 541 -4.34 26.86 34.62
CA SER A 541 -4.52 26.30 33.29
C SER A 541 -5.00 27.38 32.32
N GLN A 542 -4.41 27.43 31.13
CA GLN A 542 -4.82 28.37 30.08
C GLN A 542 -5.56 27.62 28.98
N HIS A 543 -6.78 28.06 28.67
CA HIS A 543 -7.46 27.61 27.46
C HIS A 543 -6.79 28.26 26.25
N ARG A 544 -6.33 27.44 25.29
CA ARG A 544 -5.98 27.89 23.95
C ARG A 544 -6.82 27.12 22.96
N GLU A 545 -7.70 27.82 22.24
CA GLU A 545 -8.31 27.26 21.05
C GLU A 545 -7.22 27.12 20.00
N PHE A 546 -7.01 25.91 19.53
CA PHE A 546 -6.27 25.68 18.30
C PHE A 546 -7.27 25.86 17.17
N SER A 547 -6.96 26.67 16.16
CA SER A 547 -7.73 26.60 14.92
C SER A 547 -7.64 25.18 14.41
N ASP A 548 -8.74 24.62 13.91
CA ASP A 548 -8.65 23.42 13.09
C ASP A 548 -7.66 23.70 11.97
N LEU A 549 -6.52 23.00 12.02
CA LEU A 549 -5.50 23.09 10.98
C LEU A 549 -5.95 22.10 9.92
N ASP A 550 -6.49 22.62 8.81
CA ASP A 550 -6.83 21.87 7.59
C ASP A 550 -5.65 21.00 7.10
#